data_AF-A0A831WLP4-F1
#
_entry.id   AF-A0A831WLP4-F1
#
_cell.length_a   1.000
_cell.length_b   1.000
_cell.length_c   1.000
_cell.angle_alpha   90.00
_cell.angle_beta   90.00
_cell.angle_gamma   90.00
#
_symmetry.space_group_name_H-M   'P 1'
#
loop_
_entity.id
_entity.type
_entity.pdbx_description
1 polymer ?
#
loop_
_entity_poly.entity_id
_entity_poly.type
_entity_poly.pdbx_seq_one_letter_code
_entity_poly.pdbx_strand_id
1 'polypeptide(L)'
;MLNIIGVIVAFIFVILLIRKKWNFGATLLLGSLIVGIFSLQEIQPVDIAKAFLRANIYSMDEGKISTTTLELALIMLFINILAVMMQETGAMTKLIDSLRRVFSKGSILAVIPAVFGLLPVPGGALFSAPMVDKEGDKLGVSKENKTILNVWFRHIWFFVYPFSSAMILICSQDFSNINIYDLVAIQIPGFLFMAIIGVLI
;
A
#
# COMPACT_ATOMS: atom_id res chain seq x y z
N MET A 1 23.67 -3.14 -22.57
CA MET A 1 22.33 -3.33 -23.20
C MET A 1 21.62 -4.58 -22.67
N LEU A 2 22.34 -5.63 -22.27
CA LEU A 2 21.74 -6.86 -21.74
C LEU A 2 20.89 -6.63 -20.48
N ASN A 3 21.31 -5.74 -19.58
CA ASN A 3 20.56 -5.43 -18.35
C ASN A 3 19.15 -4.90 -18.65
N ILE A 4 19.01 -4.00 -19.64
CA ILE A 4 17.70 -3.44 -20.04
C ILE A 4 16.80 -4.55 -20.59
N ILE A 5 17.36 -5.44 -21.42
CA ILE A 5 16.64 -6.61 -21.91
C ILE A 5 16.20 -7.49 -20.74
N GLY A 6 17.09 -7.74 -19.77
CA GLY A 6 16.80 -8.49 -18.56
C GLY A 6 15.63 -7.92 -17.76
N VAL A 7 15.59 -6.60 -17.57
CA VAL A 7 14.48 -5.90 -16.90
C VAL A 7 13.16 -6.07 -17.67
N ILE A 8 13.18 -5.90 -18.99
CA ILE A 8 11.98 -6.09 -19.83
C ILE A 8 11.48 -7.53 -19.75
N VAL A 9 12.39 -8.51 -19.86
CA VAL A 9 12.06 -9.94 -19.76
C VAL A 9 11.50 -10.27 -18.38
N ALA A 10 12.14 -9.80 -17.30
CA ALA A 10 11.67 -9.99 -15.94
C ALA A 10 10.28 -9.38 -15.72
N PHE A 11 10.03 -8.18 -16.25
CA PHE A 11 8.74 -7.50 -16.14
C PHE A 11 7.63 -8.28 -16.85
N ILE A 12 7.86 -8.71 -18.10
CA ILE A 12 6.90 -9.53 -18.85
C ILE A 12 6.66 -10.85 -18.12
N PHE A 13 7.72 -11.51 -17.65
CA PHE A 13 7.64 -12.77 -16.91
C PHE A 13 6.81 -12.65 -15.64
N VAL A 14 7.05 -11.60 -14.83
CA VAL A 14 6.30 -11.31 -13.61
C VAL A 14 4.81 -11.12 -13.93
N ILE A 15 4.48 -10.35 -14.96
CA ILE A 15 3.08 -10.15 -15.38
C ILE A 15 2.43 -11.47 -15.79
N LEU A 16 3.11 -12.31 -16.57
CA LEU A 16 2.56 -13.58 -17.04
C LEU A 16 2.29 -14.55 -15.88
N LEU A 17 3.20 -14.65 -14.91
CA LEU A 17 3.01 -15.51 -13.74
C LEU A 17 1.90 -15.00 -12.81
N ILE A 18 1.83 -13.69 -12.56
CA ILE A 18 0.73 -13.09 -11.78
C ILE A 18 -0.61 -13.34 -12.47
N ARG A 19 -0.70 -13.20 -13.80
CA ARG A 19 -1.91 -13.54 -14.58
C ARG A 19 -2.30 -15.01 -14.45
N LYS A 20 -1.31 -15.90 -14.31
CA LYS A 20 -1.52 -17.34 -14.05
C LYS A 20 -1.83 -17.63 -12.57
N LYS A 21 -2.04 -16.61 -11.74
CA LYS A 21 -2.33 -16.71 -10.29
C LYS A 21 -1.23 -17.41 -9.48
N TRP A 22 0.03 -17.31 -9.93
CA TRP A 22 1.16 -17.77 -9.12
C TRP A 22 1.33 -16.90 -7.88
N ASN A 23 2.01 -17.45 -6.86
CA ASN A 23 2.32 -16.70 -5.65
C ASN A 23 3.12 -15.43 -6.01
N PHE A 24 2.64 -14.28 -5.53
CA PHE A 24 3.21 -12.97 -5.85
C PHE A 24 4.68 -12.85 -5.41
N GLY A 25 5.01 -13.27 -4.18
CA GLY A 25 6.37 -13.23 -3.65
C GLY A 25 7.33 -14.12 -4.44
N ALA A 26 6.94 -15.36 -4.72
CA ALA A 26 7.74 -16.27 -5.55
C ALA A 26 7.96 -15.71 -6.96
N THR A 27 6.93 -15.09 -7.53
CA THR A 27 7.01 -14.46 -8.85
C THR A 27 8.03 -13.31 -8.87
N LEU A 28 8.03 -12.46 -7.85
CA LEU A 28 9.00 -11.37 -7.73
C LEU A 28 10.43 -11.88 -7.52
N LEU A 29 10.63 -12.92 -6.72
CA LEU A 29 11.95 -13.55 -6.52
C LEU A 29 12.50 -14.15 -7.82
N LEU A 30 11.64 -14.81 -8.62
CA LEU A 30 12.05 -15.32 -9.92
C LEU A 30 12.36 -14.17 -10.89
N GLY A 31 11.56 -13.10 -10.87
CA GLY A 31 11.82 -11.89 -11.65
C GLY A 31 13.15 -11.23 -11.31
N SER A 32 13.50 -11.10 -10.02
CA SER A 32 14.79 -10.54 -9.60
C SER A 32 15.95 -11.46 -9.98
N LEU A 33 15.77 -12.78 -9.96
CA LEU A 33 16.77 -13.73 -10.43
C LEU A 33 17.04 -13.57 -11.94
N ILE A 34 15.99 -13.35 -12.75
CA ILE A 34 16.14 -13.04 -14.18
C ILE A 34 16.99 -11.77 -14.36
N VAL A 35 16.70 -10.70 -13.62
CA VAL A 35 17.51 -9.47 -13.67
C VAL A 35 18.97 -9.74 -13.27
N GLY A 36 19.19 -10.55 -12.22
CA GLY A 36 20.53 -10.94 -11.78
C GLY A 36 21.30 -11.72 -12.86
N ILE A 37 20.66 -12.69 -13.51
CA ILE A 37 21.27 -13.50 -14.59
C ILE A 37 21.67 -12.61 -15.78
N PHE A 38 20.79 -11.70 -16.20
CA PHE A 38 21.09 -10.78 -17.31
C PHE A 38 22.15 -9.71 -16.94
N SER A 39 22.43 -9.53 -15.66
CA SER A 39 23.46 -8.62 -15.15
C SER A 39 24.84 -9.28 -14.99
N LEU A 40 24.98 -10.59 -15.23
CA LEU A 40 26.26 -11.33 -15.06
C LEU A 40 27.41 -10.85 -15.95
N GLN A 41 27.14 -9.99 -16.94
CA GLN A 41 28.18 -9.27 -17.69
C GLN A 41 28.93 -8.24 -16.83
N GLU A 42 28.32 -7.76 -15.75
CA GLU A 42 28.83 -6.70 -14.87
C GLU A 42 29.04 -7.19 -13.43
N ILE A 43 28.31 -8.22 -13.00
CA ILE A 43 28.40 -8.80 -11.65
C ILE A 43 28.89 -10.25 -11.69
N GLN A 44 29.48 -10.72 -10.59
CA GLN A 44 29.81 -12.14 -10.42
C GLN A 44 28.59 -12.92 -9.89
N PRO A 45 28.48 -14.24 -10.17
CA PRO A 45 27.42 -15.07 -9.60
C PRO A 45 27.36 -15.03 -8.06
N VAL A 46 28.51 -14.83 -7.42
CA VAL A 46 28.62 -14.66 -5.96
C VAL A 46 27.89 -13.41 -5.48
N ASP A 47 27.83 -12.34 -6.28
CA ASP A 47 27.16 -11.09 -5.91
C ASP A 47 25.64 -11.27 -5.82
N ILE A 48 25.06 -12.22 -6.57
CA ILE A 48 23.64 -12.59 -6.44
C ILE A 48 23.39 -13.21 -5.05
N ALA A 49 24.27 -14.12 -4.61
CA ALA A 49 24.17 -14.73 -3.29
C ALA A 49 24.38 -13.69 -2.17
N LYS A 50 25.35 -12.78 -2.33
CA LYS A 50 25.57 -11.66 -1.41
C LYS A 50 24.35 -10.74 -1.33
N ALA A 51 23.73 -10.40 -2.47
CA ALA A 51 22.53 -9.57 -2.51
C ALA A 51 21.37 -10.24 -1.78
N PHE A 52 21.20 -11.56 -1.95
CA PHE A 52 20.18 -12.32 -1.22
C PHE A 52 20.44 -12.32 0.30
N LEU A 53 21.69 -12.52 0.73
CA LEU A 53 22.08 -12.44 2.13
C LEU A 53 21.86 -11.04 2.73
N ARG A 54 22.23 -9.99 1.99
CA ARG A 54 22.02 -8.59 2.37
C ARG A 54 20.54 -8.26 2.51
N ALA A 55 19.71 -8.74 1.58
CA ALA A 55 18.27 -8.52 1.61
C ALA A 55 17.59 -9.22 2.80
N ASN A 56 18.20 -10.23 3.40
CA ASN A 56 17.62 -10.94 4.54
C ASN A 56 18.16 -10.42 5.89
N ILE A 57 19.47 -10.50 6.10
CA ILE A 57 20.05 -10.33 7.45
C ILE A 57 21.41 -9.63 7.45
N TYR A 58 22.25 -9.80 6.41
CA TYR A 58 23.68 -9.44 6.55
C TYR A 58 24.31 -8.94 5.26
N SER A 59 24.90 -7.74 5.32
CA SER A 59 25.71 -7.16 4.25
C SER A 59 27.17 -7.60 4.42
N MET A 60 27.64 -8.49 3.55
CA MET A 60 29.04 -8.93 3.56
C MET A 60 30.02 -7.81 3.21
N ASP A 61 29.63 -6.89 2.32
CA ASP A 61 30.53 -5.83 1.85
C ASP A 61 30.77 -4.75 2.92
N GLU A 62 29.78 -4.51 3.79
CA GLU A 62 29.89 -3.56 4.89
C GLU A 62 30.25 -4.21 6.24
N GLY A 63 30.23 -5.54 6.31
CA GLY A 63 30.45 -6.31 7.53
C GLY A 63 29.35 -6.11 8.59
N LYS A 64 28.16 -5.65 8.20
CA LYS A 64 27.09 -5.21 9.10
C LYS A 64 25.79 -6.00 8.89
N ILE A 65 25.03 -6.11 9.97
CA ILE A 65 23.67 -6.62 9.93
C ILE A 65 22.79 -5.63 9.17
N SER A 66 22.08 -6.12 8.16
CA SER A 66 21.14 -5.37 7.32
C SER A 66 19.74 -5.85 7.65
N THR A 67 19.00 -5.05 8.44
CA THR A 67 17.67 -5.39 8.96
C THR A 67 16.54 -4.71 8.22
N THR A 68 16.80 -3.87 7.22
CA THR A 68 15.77 -3.07 6.53
C THR A 68 14.57 -3.90 6.10
N THR A 69 14.79 -5.02 5.39
CA THR A 69 13.69 -5.88 4.93
C THR A 69 12.88 -6.48 6.09
N LEU A 70 13.56 -6.89 7.17
CA LEU A 70 12.90 -7.45 8.36
C LEU A 70 12.10 -6.36 9.09
N GLU A 71 12.65 -5.17 9.25
CA GLU A 71 11.98 -4.02 9.83
C GLU A 71 10.71 -3.67 9.03
N LEU A 72 10.82 -3.58 7.70
CA LEU A 72 9.68 -3.35 6.81
C LEU A 72 8.63 -4.45 6.94
N ALA A 73 9.05 -5.72 6.96
CA ALA A 73 8.14 -6.85 7.13
C ALA A 73 7.42 -6.83 8.49
N LEU A 74 8.13 -6.49 9.57
CA LEU A 74 7.57 -6.37 10.91
C LEU A 74 6.62 -5.18 11.04
N ILE A 75 6.96 -4.02 10.47
CA ILE A 75 6.07 -2.84 10.43
C ILE A 75 4.78 -3.21 9.70
N MET A 76 4.88 -3.82 8.52
CA MET A 76 3.73 -4.29 7.74
C MET A 76 2.85 -5.27 8.53
N LEU A 77 3.47 -6.24 9.22
CA LEU A 77 2.78 -7.20 10.07
C LEU A 77 2.07 -6.52 11.23
N PHE A 78 2.74 -5.63 11.97
CA PHE A 78 2.17 -4.97 13.13
C PHE A 78 1.02 -4.02 12.77
N ILE A 79 1.12 -3.26 11.68
CA ILE A 79 0.01 -2.40 11.25
C ILE A 79 -1.19 -3.26 10.83
N ASN A 80 -0.96 -4.42 10.20
CA ASN A 80 -2.04 -5.35 9.87
C ASN A 80 -2.69 -5.95 11.13
N ILE A 81 -1.89 -6.39 12.10
CA ILE A 81 -2.38 -6.88 13.39
C ILE A 81 -3.20 -5.81 14.10
N LEU A 82 -2.72 -4.56 14.14
CA LEU A 82 -3.47 -3.43 14.71
C LEU A 82 -4.83 -3.25 14.02
N ALA A 83 -4.85 -3.27 12.69
CA ALA A 83 -6.08 -3.11 11.93
C ALA A 83 -7.10 -4.23 12.21
N VAL A 84 -6.64 -5.49 12.27
CA VAL A 84 -7.51 -6.64 12.62
C VAL A 84 -8.01 -6.52 14.05
N MET A 85 -7.14 -6.18 15.02
CA MET A 85 -7.55 -5.96 16.41
C MET A 85 -8.64 -4.88 16.54
N MET A 86 -8.51 -3.77 15.80
CA MET A 86 -9.54 -2.71 15.79
C MET A 86 -10.89 -3.16 15.23
N GLN A 87 -10.88 -4.13 14.31
CA GLN A 87 -12.10 -4.72 13.76
C GLN A 87 -12.73 -5.70 14.75
N GLU A 88 -11.94 -6.67 15.25
CA GLU A 88 -12.42 -7.72 16.16
C GLU A 88 -12.89 -7.16 17.50
N THR A 89 -12.25 -6.11 18.03
CA THR A 89 -12.66 -5.45 19.27
C THR A 89 -13.88 -4.53 19.10
N GLY A 90 -14.36 -4.33 17.87
CA GLY A 90 -15.42 -3.37 17.57
C GLY A 90 -15.01 -1.89 17.71
N ALA A 91 -13.72 -1.61 17.93
CA ALA A 91 -13.20 -0.24 18.05
C ALA A 91 -13.50 0.58 16.78
N MET A 92 -13.42 -0.04 15.60
CA MET A 92 -13.78 0.62 14.33
C MET A 92 -15.26 1.02 14.29
N THR A 93 -16.16 0.11 14.66
CA THR A 93 -17.60 0.42 14.72
C THR A 93 -17.88 1.58 15.66
N LYS A 94 -17.25 1.58 16.85
CA LYS A 94 -17.39 2.65 17.85
C LYS A 94 -16.84 3.99 17.36
N LEU A 95 -15.75 3.98 16.60
CA LEU A 95 -15.20 5.17 15.94
C LEU A 95 -16.20 5.74 14.92
N ILE A 96 -16.72 4.90 14.01
CA ILE A 96 -17.70 5.33 13.00
C ILE A 96 -18.98 5.87 13.66
N ASP A 97 -19.50 5.19 14.69
CA ASP A 97 -20.68 5.64 15.43
C ASP A 97 -20.48 6.98 16.14
N SER A 98 -19.25 7.28 16.57
CA SER A 98 -18.90 8.56 17.16
C SER A 98 -18.82 9.65 16.08
N LEU A 99 -18.22 9.35 14.93
CA LEU A 99 -18.14 10.27 13.78
C LEU A 99 -19.53 10.64 13.24
N ARG A 100 -20.49 9.71 13.26
CA ARG A 100 -21.90 9.97 12.92
C ARG A 100 -22.56 11.09 13.74
N ARG A 101 -22.05 11.38 14.94
CA ARG A 101 -22.57 12.44 15.81
C ARG A 101 -21.98 13.81 15.48
N VAL A 102 -20.83 13.83 14.80
CA VAL A 102 -20.08 15.05 14.48
C VAL A 102 -20.37 15.50 13.05
N PHE A 103 -20.44 14.54 12.12
CA PHE A 103 -20.61 14.83 10.70
C PHE A 103 -22.08 14.82 10.28
N SER A 104 -22.39 15.63 9.25
CA SER A 104 -23.72 15.63 8.64
C SER A 104 -24.05 14.27 8.00
N LYS A 105 -25.34 14.01 7.77
CA LYS A 105 -25.79 12.78 7.10
C LYS A 105 -25.16 12.61 5.71
N GLY A 106 -24.92 13.69 4.97
CA GLY A 106 -24.27 13.63 3.66
C GLY A 106 -22.77 13.37 3.79
N SER A 107 -22.09 14.13 4.67
CA SER A 107 -20.63 14.02 4.86
C SER A 107 -20.19 12.65 5.38
N ILE A 108 -21.05 11.94 6.13
CA ILE A 108 -20.69 10.61 6.65
C ILE A 108 -20.45 9.57 5.53
N LEU A 109 -21.06 9.77 4.35
CA LEU A 109 -20.84 8.92 3.17
C LEU A 109 -19.42 9.00 2.63
N ALA A 110 -18.75 10.14 2.83
CA ALA A 110 -17.35 10.36 2.50
C ALA A 110 -16.42 9.94 3.66
N VAL A 111 -16.80 10.26 4.90
CA VAL A 111 -15.98 10.01 6.09
C VAL A 111 -15.79 8.52 6.36
N ILE A 112 -16.85 7.69 6.23
CA ILE A 112 -16.74 6.25 6.47
C ILE A 112 -15.65 5.62 5.58
N PRO A 113 -15.70 5.72 4.23
CA PRO A 113 -14.64 5.19 3.38
C PRO A 113 -13.28 5.80 3.66
N ALA A 114 -13.20 7.10 3.95
CA ALA A 114 -11.94 7.76 4.27
C ALA A 114 -11.29 7.15 5.52
N VAL A 115 -12.04 6.90 6.59
CA VAL A 115 -11.50 6.23 7.79
C VAL A 115 -11.01 4.82 7.46
N PHE A 116 -11.77 4.05 6.68
CA PHE A 116 -11.32 2.71 6.25
C PHE A 116 -10.12 2.77 5.31
N GLY A 117 -9.95 3.84 4.54
CA GLY A 117 -8.80 4.06 3.67
C GLY A 117 -7.49 4.32 4.41
N LEU A 118 -7.58 4.77 5.67
CA LEU A 118 -6.43 4.89 6.55
C LEU A 118 -6.00 3.55 7.16
N LEU A 119 -6.74 2.47 6.98
CA LEU A 119 -6.33 1.17 7.49
C LEU A 119 -5.78 0.28 6.38
N PRO A 120 -4.56 -0.28 6.51
CA PRO A 120 -4.03 -1.23 5.55
C PRO A 120 -4.59 -2.63 5.83
N VAL A 121 -5.91 -2.77 5.67
CA VAL A 121 -6.62 -4.05 5.88
C VAL A 121 -7.05 -4.60 4.54
N PRO A 122 -6.67 -5.86 4.23
CA PRO A 122 -7.35 -6.59 3.16
C PRO A 122 -8.85 -6.62 3.50
N GLY A 123 -9.70 -6.22 2.56
CA GLY A 123 -11.15 -6.19 2.77
C GLY A 123 -11.70 -4.87 3.32
N GLY A 124 -10.96 -3.75 3.33
CA GLY A 124 -11.54 -2.43 3.66
C GLY A 124 -12.84 -2.10 2.88
N ALA A 125 -12.96 -2.61 1.65
CA ALA A 125 -14.20 -2.55 0.86
C ALA A 125 -15.36 -3.34 1.46
N LEU A 126 -15.07 -4.55 1.93
CA LEU A 126 -16.05 -5.47 2.51
C LEU A 126 -16.69 -4.86 3.78
N PHE A 127 -15.91 -4.11 4.55
CA PHE A 127 -16.38 -3.47 5.77
C PHE A 127 -17.01 -2.09 5.53
N SER A 128 -16.46 -1.27 4.64
CA SER A 128 -16.98 0.08 4.42
C SER A 128 -18.23 0.10 3.54
N ALA A 129 -18.36 -0.82 2.57
CA ALA A 129 -19.53 -0.90 1.67
C ALA A 129 -20.88 -1.00 2.42
N PRO A 130 -21.10 -1.97 3.34
CA PRO A 130 -22.39 -2.07 4.03
C PRO A 130 -22.70 -0.86 4.92
N MET A 131 -21.66 -0.18 5.43
CA MET A 131 -21.83 1.04 6.23
C MET A 131 -22.23 2.23 5.35
N VAL A 132 -21.62 2.39 4.18
CA VAL A 132 -22.01 3.41 3.20
C VAL A 132 -23.40 3.12 2.65
N ASP A 133 -23.73 1.86 2.38
CA ASP A 133 -25.05 1.45 1.89
C ASP A 133 -26.15 1.88 2.85
N LYS A 134 -25.99 1.54 4.14
CA LYS A 134 -26.92 1.88 5.21
C LYS A 134 -27.13 3.39 5.35
N GLU A 135 -26.08 4.20 5.24
CA GLU A 135 -26.22 5.66 5.33
C GLU A 135 -26.78 6.26 4.03
N GLY A 136 -26.41 5.71 2.88
CA GLY A 136 -26.86 6.18 1.57
C GLY A 136 -28.34 5.88 1.32
N ASP A 137 -28.86 4.76 1.84
CA ASP A 137 -30.28 4.41 1.76
C ASP A 137 -31.15 5.43 2.50
N LYS A 138 -30.69 5.92 3.67
CA LYS A 138 -31.40 6.95 4.44
C LYS A 138 -31.52 8.29 3.70
N LEU A 139 -30.66 8.50 2.70
CA LEU A 139 -30.58 9.72 1.90
C LEU A 139 -31.10 9.52 0.46
N GLY A 140 -31.57 8.32 0.11
CA GLY A 140 -32.02 8.03 -1.25
C GLY A 140 -30.91 8.10 -2.31
N VAL A 141 -29.64 7.89 -1.92
CA VAL A 141 -28.50 7.91 -2.84
C VAL A 141 -28.54 6.67 -3.73
N SER A 142 -28.32 6.84 -5.02
CA SER A 142 -28.26 5.74 -6.00
C SER A 142 -27.12 4.76 -5.69
N LYS A 143 -27.27 3.50 -6.09
CA LYS A 143 -26.25 2.46 -5.83
C LYS A 143 -24.91 2.80 -6.48
N GLU A 144 -24.96 3.43 -7.65
CA GLU A 144 -23.83 3.90 -8.43
C GLU A 144 -23.04 4.94 -7.64
N ASN A 145 -23.72 5.96 -7.11
CA ASN A 145 -23.08 7.03 -6.34
C ASN A 145 -22.51 6.51 -5.02
N LYS A 146 -23.19 5.59 -4.32
CA LYS A 146 -22.62 4.95 -3.13
C LYS A 146 -21.33 4.20 -3.44
N THR A 147 -21.28 3.50 -4.56
CA THR A 147 -20.09 2.78 -5.02
C THR A 147 -18.95 3.76 -5.32
N ILE A 148 -19.25 4.84 -6.05
CA ILE A 148 -18.27 5.88 -6.39
C ILE A 148 -17.71 6.52 -5.12
N LEU A 149 -18.57 6.99 -4.20
CA LEU A 149 -18.16 7.60 -2.94
C LEU A 149 -17.29 6.62 -2.11
N ASN A 150 -17.69 5.35 -2.05
CA ASN A 150 -16.97 4.34 -1.29
C ASN A 150 -15.58 4.03 -1.85
N VAL A 151 -15.42 4.00 -3.17
CA VAL A 151 -14.11 3.81 -3.80
C VAL A 151 -13.28 5.09 -3.70
N TRP A 152 -13.85 6.23 -4.06
CA TRP A 152 -13.13 7.50 -4.14
C TRP A 152 -12.55 7.90 -2.80
N PHE A 153 -13.40 8.03 -1.77
CA PHE A 153 -12.98 8.49 -0.46
C PHE A 153 -12.07 7.49 0.27
N ARG A 154 -12.08 6.20 -0.10
CA ARG A 154 -11.11 5.24 0.46
C ARG A 154 -9.69 5.45 -0.08
N HIS A 155 -9.54 6.05 -1.26
CA HIS A 155 -8.24 6.18 -1.93
C HIS A 155 -7.64 7.60 -1.87
N ILE A 156 -8.32 8.58 -1.24
CA ILE A 156 -7.77 9.94 -1.13
C ILE A 156 -6.43 9.97 -0.41
N TRP A 157 -6.22 9.07 0.55
CA TRP A 157 -5.04 9.06 1.42
C TRP A 157 -3.75 8.58 0.75
N PHE A 158 -3.81 8.01 -0.46
CA PHE A 158 -2.63 7.45 -1.15
C PHE A 158 -1.46 8.43 -1.27
N PHE A 159 -1.76 9.72 -1.36
CA PHE A 159 -0.77 10.79 -1.49
C PHE A 159 -0.03 11.11 -0.19
N VAL A 160 -0.70 10.97 0.95
CA VAL A 160 -0.23 11.54 2.23
C VAL A 160 -0.18 10.52 3.37
N TYR A 161 -0.56 9.26 3.13
CA TYR A 161 -0.60 8.24 4.17
C TYR A 161 0.78 7.62 4.44
N PRO A 162 1.43 7.95 5.57
CA PRO A 162 2.82 7.57 5.82
C PRO A 162 2.99 6.06 6.05
N PHE A 163 1.94 5.39 6.50
CA PHE A 163 1.97 3.96 6.81
C PHE A 163 1.56 3.08 5.62
N SER A 164 1.40 3.65 4.42
CA SER A 164 1.22 2.83 3.22
C SER A 164 2.53 2.11 2.90
N SER A 165 2.43 0.85 2.47
CA SER A 165 3.60 0.05 2.09
C SER A 165 4.47 0.74 1.03
N ALA A 166 3.85 1.46 0.10
CA ALA A 166 4.52 2.25 -0.91
C ALA A 166 5.33 3.42 -0.31
N MET A 167 4.73 4.21 0.59
CA MET A 167 5.44 5.33 1.23
C MET A 167 6.60 4.85 2.10
N ILE A 168 6.40 3.79 2.88
CA ILE A 168 7.45 3.23 3.73
C ILE A 168 8.62 2.72 2.86
N LEU A 169 8.34 2.04 1.74
CA LEU A 169 9.37 1.55 0.83
C LEU A 169 10.14 2.71 0.18
N ILE A 170 9.44 3.72 -0.36
CA ILE A 170 10.07 4.86 -1.04
C ILE A 170 11.01 5.61 -0.07
N CYS A 171 10.54 5.84 1.16
CA CYS A 171 11.30 6.58 2.17
C CYS A 171 12.41 5.76 2.84
N SER A 172 12.49 4.45 2.58
CA SER A 172 13.55 3.60 3.15
C SER A 172 14.94 4.03 2.69
N GLN A 173 15.93 3.83 3.56
CA GLN A 173 17.33 4.23 3.32
C GLN A 173 17.92 3.56 2.08
N ASP A 174 17.57 2.30 1.82
CA ASP A 174 18.06 1.52 0.68
C ASP A 174 17.39 1.88 -0.65
N PHE A 175 16.38 2.78 -0.65
CA PHE A 175 15.67 3.17 -1.86
C PHE A 175 15.89 4.65 -2.21
N SER A 176 15.01 5.56 -1.80
CA SER A 176 15.19 6.99 -2.09
C SER A 176 15.76 7.77 -0.91
N ASN A 177 15.74 7.22 0.32
CA ASN A 177 16.19 7.88 1.55
C ASN A 177 15.61 9.31 1.72
N ILE A 178 14.37 9.51 1.27
CA ILE A 178 13.66 10.79 1.38
C ILE A 178 12.96 10.82 2.74
N ASN A 179 13.02 11.96 3.41
CA ASN A 179 12.26 12.17 4.63
C ASN A 179 10.74 12.07 4.33
N ILE A 180 10.04 11.24 5.10
CA ILE A 180 8.62 10.99 4.89
C ILE A 180 7.75 12.25 4.98
N TYR A 181 8.13 13.20 5.85
CA TYR A 181 7.40 14.45 6.01
C TYR A 181 7.54 15.36 4.79
N ASP A 182 8.74 15.41 4.19
CA ASP A 182 8.98 16.17 2.96
C ASP A 182 8.17 15.60 1.79
N LEU A 183 8.18 14.27 1.65
CA LEU A 183 7.41 13.59 0.60
C LEU A 183 5.90 13.82 0.78
N VAL A 184 5.39 13.70 2.01
CA VAL A 184 3.99 13.98 2.32
C VAL A 184 3.66 15.45 2.00
N ALA A 185 4.50 16.40 2.40
CA ALA A 185 4.27 17.83 2.19
C ALA A 185 4.12 18.18 0.70
N ILE A 186 4.96 17.61 -0.16
CA ILE A 186 4.91 17.82 -1.61
C ILE A 186 3.62 17.23 -2.21
N GLN A 187 3.06 16.19 -1.61
CA GLN A 187 1.88 15.48 -2.10
C GLN A 187 0.55 16.03 -1.57
N ILE A 188 0.57 16.97 -0.60
CA ILE A 188 -0.63 17.63 -0.07
C ILE A 188 -1.51 18.24 -1.18
N PRO A 189 -0.99 18.96 -2.20
CA PRO A 189 -1.82 19.49 -3.28
C PRO A 189 -2.61 18.39 -4.01
N GLY A 190 -1.99 17.23 -4.25
CA GLY A 190 -2.65 16.07 -4.86
C GLY A 190 -3.76 15.49 -3.98
N PHE A 191 -3.50 15.37 -2.67
CA PHE A 191 -4.51 14.98 -1.69
C PHE A 191 -5.70 15.95 -1.67
N LEU A 192 -5.44 17.26 -1.61
CA LEU A 192 -6.48 18.28 -1.61
C LEU A 192 -7.29 18.25 -2.91
N PHE A 193 -6.63 18.09 -4.06
CA PHE A 193 -7.30 17.94 -5.34
C PHE A 193 -8.26 16.73 -5.33
N MET A 194 -7.80 15.56 -4.88
CA MET A 194 -8.63 14.36 -4.78
C MET A 194 -9.82 14.54 -3.82
N ALA A 195 -9.59 15.19 -2.68
CA ALA A 195 -10.63 15.47 -1.70
C ALA A 195 -11.70 16.43 -2.25
N ILE A 196 -11.28 17.51 -2.91
CA ILE A 196 -12.18 18.50 -3.52
C ILE A 196 -13.01 17.86 -4.62
N ILE A 197 -12.38 17.15 -5.56
CA ILE A 197 -13.11 16.44 -6.62
C ILE A 197 -14.11 15.46 -6.03
N GLY A 198 -13.74 14.73 -4.97
CA GLY A 198 -14.64 13.79 -4.30
C GLY A 198 -15.89 14.45 -3.71
N VAL A 199 -15.82 15.71 -3.27
CA VAL A 199 -16.97 16.46 -2.74
C VAL A 199 -17.85 17.03 -3.87
N LEU A 200 -17.28 17.22 -5.06
CA LEU A 200 -18.00 17.74 -6.23
C LEU A 200 -18.74 16.65 -7.02
N ILE A 201 -18.44 15.37 -6.77
CA ILE A 201 -19.12 14.20 -7.33
C ILE A 201 -20.39 13.90 -6.50
#